data_AF-A0A5N6ZBY2-F1
#
_entry.id   AF-A0A5N6ZBY2-F1
#
_cell.length_a   1.000
_cell.length_b   1.000
_cell.length_c   1.000
_cell.angle_alpha   90.00
_cell.angle_beta   90.00
_cell.angle_gamma   90.00
#
_symmetry.space_group_name_H-M   'P 1'
#
loop_
_entity.id
_entity.type
_entity.pdbx_description
1 polymer ?
#
loop_
_entity_poly.entity_id
_entity_poly.type
_entity_poly.pdbx_seq_one_letter_code
_entity_poly.pdbx_strand_id
1 'polypeptide(L)'
;MKMHILSFSLVLALIATTTTADILKPRNWDLRLLQPGCQPNNSNIDLSVYHSSGVSARDCTDLTSLPDLNLSMVDTVSWKSPSEPGYDLCTYRTGDCDAEGAEAIRGGWKVCVKYTGWQGWKAVARGEDCD
;
A
#
# COMPACT_ATOMS: atom_id res chain seq x y z
N MET A 1 47.98 3.82 -47.49
CA MET A 1 47.47 2.69 -46.66
C MET A 1 46.68 3.27 -45.51
N LYS A 2 45.40 2.92 -45.38
CA LYS A 2 44.44 3.48 -44.41
C LYS A 2 44.10 2.37 -43.43
N MET A 3 44.49 2.52 -42.16
CA MET A 3 44.36 1.50 -41.13
C MET A 3 43.15 1.85 -40.27
N HIS A 4 42.09 1.06 -40.36
CA HIS A 4 40.87 1.23 -39.59
C HIS A 4 40.99 0.48 -38.26
N ILE A 5 41.02 1.24 -37.17
CA ILE A 5 41.03 0.74 -35.80
C ILE A 5 39.59 0.36 -35.42
N LEU A 6 39.31 -0.93 -35.31
CA LEU A 6 38.05 -1.47 -34.82
C LEU A 6 37.96 -1.27 -33.30
N SER A 7 37.09 -0.36 -32.86
CA SER A 7 36.81 -0.13 -31.44
C SER A 7 35.75 -1.14 -30.98
N PHE A 8 36.17 -2.11 -30.18
CA PHE A 8 35.27 -3.07 -29.52
C PHE A 8 34.68 -2.43 -28.27
N SER A 9 33.40 -2.06 -28.32
CA SER A 9 32.68 -1.54 -27.15
C SER A 9 32.25 -2.70 -26.26
N LEU A 10 32.84 -2.81 -25.07
CA LEU A 10 32.48 -3.79 -24.05
C LEU A 10 31.19 -3.35 -23.37
N VAL A 11 30.07 -4.04 -23.63
CA VAL A 11 28.80 -3.79 -22.96
C VAL A 11 28.80 -4.53 -21.62
N LEU A 12 28.91 -3.77 -20.52
CA LEU A 12 28.82 -4.31 -19.16
C LEU A 12 27.34 -4.54 -18.82
N ALA A 13 26.90 -5.80 -18.82
CA ALA A 13 25.56 -6.17 -18.38
C ALA A 13 25.47 -6.07 -16.85
N LEU A 14 24.75 -5.07 -16.35
CA LEU A 14 24.34 -4.96 -14.94
C LEU A 14 23.34 -6.08 -14.63
N ILE A 15 23.78 -7.13 -13.95
CA ILE A 15 22.87 -8.15 -13.39
C ILE A 15 22.30 -7.56 -12.10
N ALA A 16 21.04 -7.11 -12.15
CA ALA A 16 20.32 -6.67 -10.96
C ALA A 16 20.14 -7.87 -10.01
N THR A 17 20.81 -7.85 -8.86
CA THR A 17 20.63 -8.85 -7.80
C THR A 17 19.40 -8.48 -6.99
N THR A 18 18.22 -8.81 -7.52
CA THR A 18 16.96 -8.72 -6.80
C THR A 18 17.05 -9.62 -5.57
N THR A 19 17.10 -9.03 -4.37
CA THR A 19 17.21 -9.81 -3.14
C THR A 19 15.93 -10.63 -2.94
N THR A 20 15.98 -11.80 -2.28
CA THR A 20 14.78 -12.61 -1.99
C THR A 20 13.72 -11.81 -1.22
N ALA A 21 14.14 -10.78 -0.47
CA ALA A 21 13.25 -9.81 0.16
C ALA A 21 12.46 -8.97 -0.86
N ASP A 22 13.07 -8.55 -1.97
CA ASP A 22 12.40 -7.83 -3.06
C ASP A 22 11.40 -8.70 -3.83
N ILE A 23 11.62 -10.01 -3.90
CA ILE A 23 10.71 -10.96 -4.54
C ILE A 23 9.46 -11.20 -3.66
N LEU A 24 9.59 -11.06 -2.34
CA LEU A 24 8.49 -11.20 -1.37
C LEU A 24 7.76 -9.87 -1.08
N LYS A 25 8.29 -8.73 -1.52
CA LYS A 25 7.74 -7.39 -1.29
C LYS A 25 6.29 -7.21 -1.79
N PRO A 26 5.90 -7.63 -3.02
CA PRO A 26 4.53 -7.45 -3.50
C PRO A 26 3.49 -8.27 -2.73
N ARG A 27 3.90 -9.41 -2.14
CA ARG A 27 3.00 -10.35 -1.47
C ARG A 27 2.56 -9.93 -0.07
N ASN A 28 3.21 -8.91 0.48
CA ASN A 28 3.11 -8.59 1.89
C ASN A 28 2.60 -7.18 2.15
N TRP A 29 2.49 -6.32 1.13
CA TRP A 29 1.94 -4.98 1.29
C TRP A 29 0.45 -5.01 1.08
N ASP A 30 -0.29 -4.53 2.06
CA ASP A 30 -1.72 -4.54 2.00
C ASP A 30 -2.36 -3.47 2.89
N LEU A 31 -3.59 -3.14 2.50
CA LEU A 31 -4.58 -2.56 3.38
C LEU A 31 -5.56 -3.66 3.76
N ARG A 32 -5.77 -3.84 5.06
CA ARG A 32 -6.81 -4.73 5.60
C ARG A 32 -7.72 -3.98 6.55
N LEU A 33 -9.01 -4.22 6.40
CA LEU A 33 -10.03 -3.88 7.40
C LEU A 33 -10.41 -5.17 8.12
N LEU A 34 -10.39 -5.13 9.46
CA LEU A 34 -10.43 -6.32 10.29
C LEU A 34 -11.62 -6.30 11.26
N GLN A 35 -12.22 -7.46 11.47
CA GLN A 35 -13.27 -7.72 12.46
C GLN A 35 -13.03 -9.07 13.16
N PRO A 36 -13.23 -9.20 14.49
CA PRO A 36 -13.63 -8.17 15.47
C PRO A 36 -12.44 -7.30 15.95
N GLY A 37 -11.38 -7.21 15.15
CA GLY A 37 -10.16 -6.49 15.49
C GLY A 37 -8.93 -7.23 14.99
N CYS A 38 -7.76 -6.69 15.29
CA CYS A 38 -6.49 -7.31 14.94
C CYS A 38 -5.96 -8.19 16.09
N GLN A 39 -5.09 -9.12 15.73
CA GLN A 39 -4.14 -9.75 16.63
C GLN A 39 -2.74 -9.31 16.20
N PRO A 40 -2.02 -8.48 16.98
CA PRO A 40 -0.72 -7.95 16.57
C PRO A 40 0.36 -9.04 16.41
N ASN A 41 0.18 -10.18 17.09
CA ASN A 41 1.12 -11.30 17.11
C ASN A 41 0.74 -12.45 16.16
N ASN A 42 -0.34 -12.34 15.40
CA ASN A 42 -0.83 -13.41 14.54
C ASN A 42 -1.13 -12.89 13.12
N SER A 43 -1.27 -13.81 12.17
CA SER A 43 -1.67 -13.48 10.82
C SER A 43 -3.16 -13.11 10.79
N ASN A 44 -3.47 -11.83 10.56
CA ASN A 44 -4.85 -11.30 10.57
C ASN A 44 -5.66 -11.62 9.30
N ILE A 45 -5.25 -12.62 8.51
CA ILE A 45 -5.82 -12.91 7.19
C ILE A 45 -7.29 -13.35 7.33
N ASP A 46 -7.58 -14.27 8.24
CA ASP A 46 -8.93 -14.82 8.44
C ASP A 46 -9.91 -13.82 9.09
N LEU A 47 -9.37 -12.71 9.64
CA LEU A 47 -10.13 -11.62 10.26
C LEU A 47 -10.43 -10.49 9.27
N SER A 48 -9.93 -10.57 8.04
CA SER A 48 -10.05 -9.51 7.04
C SER A 48 -11.42 -9.53 6.37
N VAL A 49 -12.19 -8.46 6.55
CA VAL A 49 -13.46 -8.23 5.82
C VAL A 49 -13.23 -7.43 4.54
N TYR A 50 -12.10 -6.76 4.44
CA TYR A 50 -11.60 -6.15 3.21
C TYR A 50 -10.09 -6.33 3.11
N HIS A 51 -9.61 -6.57 1.91
CA HIS A 51 -8.20 -6.72 1.63
C HIS A 51 -7.86 -6.15 0.25
N SER A 52 -6.95 -5.18 0.23
CA SER A 52 -6.30 -4.71 -0.99
C SER A 52 -4.84 -5.10 -0.93
N SER A 53 -4.44 -6.07 -1.75
CA SER A 53 -3.06 -6.57 -1.80
C SER A 53 -2.22 -5.82 -2.82
N GLY A 54 -0.91 -5.74 -2.58
CA GLY A 54 0.04 -5.15 -3.53
C GLY A 54 -0.18 -3.66 -3.70
N VAL A 55 -0.58 -2.96 -2.62
CA VAL A 55 -0.93 -1.54 -2.69
C VAL A 55 0.32 -0.72 -3.04
N SER A 56 0.26 -0.07 -4.19
CA SER A 56 1.15 1.00 -4.64
C SER A 56 0.42 2.35 -4.54
N ALA A 57 1.00 3.40 -5.12
CA ALA A 57 0.24 4.62 -5.42
C ALA A 57 -1.11 4.25 -6.07
N ARG A 58 -2.19 4.77 -5.49
CA ARG A 58 -3.55 4.37 -5.86
C ARG A 58 -4.50 5.54 -5.68
N ASP A 59 -5.27 5.78 -6.72
CA ASP A 59 -6.36 6.75 -6.76
C ASP A 59 -7.50 6.36 -5.82
N CYS A 60 -8.48 7.26 -5.68
CA CYS A 60 -9.58 7.08 -4.74
C CYS A 60 -10.28 5.72 -4.88
N THR A 61 -10.42 5.02 -3.76
CA THR A 61 -11.22 3.81 -3.65
C THR A 61 -12.39 4.05 -2.72
N ASP A 62 -13.61 3.99 -3.27
CA ASP A 62 -14.86 4.06 -2.53
C ASP A 62 -15.23 2.69 -1.95
N LEU A 63 -15.13 2.55 -0.63
CA LEU A 63 -15.50 1.31 0.05
C LEU A 63 -17.01 1.07 0.12
N THR A 64 -17.84 2.11 0.01
CA THR A 64 -19.31 1.98 0.05
C THR A 64 -19.88 1.38 -1.23
N SER A 65 -19.12 1.45 -2.32
CA SER A 65 -19.46 0.82 -3.59
C SER A 65 -19.28 -0.70 -3.62
N LEU A 66 -18.65 -1.28 -2.58
CA LEU A 66 -18.33 -2.70 -2.51
C LEU A 66 -19.52 -3.50 -1.96
N PRO A 67 -20.10 -4.46 -2.73
CA PRO A 67 -21.40 -5.05 -2.46
C PRO A 67 -21.51 -5.88 -1.17
N ASP A 68 -20.38 -6.31 -0.60
CA ASP A 68 -20.34 -7.20 0.57
C ASP A 68 -19.60 -6.58 1.77
N LEU A 69 -19.20 -5.31 1.69
CA LEU A 69 -18.43 -4.67 2.75
C LEU A 69 -19.33 -3.89 3.70
N ASN A 70 -19.52 -4.41 4.92
CA ASN A 70 -20.18 -3.67 5.99
C ASN A 70 -19.16 -2.89 6.83
N LEU A 71 -18.99 -1.60 6.55
CA LEU A 71 -18.06 -0.73 7.26
C LEU A 71 -18.39 -0.55 8.74
N SER A 72 -19.66 -0.68 9.15
CA SER A 72 -20.03 -0.52 10.56
C SER A 72 -19.50 -1.64 11.46
N MET A 73 -19.05 -2.75 10.86
CA MET A 73 -18.53 -3.91 11.57
C MET A 73 -17.00 -3.91 11.65
N VAL A 74 -16.34 -2.98 10.94
CA VAL A 74 -14.88 -2.88 10.94
C VAL A 74 -14.39 -2.30 12.26
N ASP A 75 -13.48 -3.02 12.92
CA ASP A 75 -12.93 -2.59 14.20
C ASP A 75 -11.57 -1.93 14.07
N THR A 76 -10.68 -2.51 13.26
CA THR A 76 -9.30 -2.05 13.13
C THR A 76 -8.79 -2.12 11.69
N VAL A 77 -7.77 -1.31 11.41
CA VAL A 77 -7.06 -1.22 10.15
C VAL A 77 -5.64 -1.77 10.33
N SER A 78 -5.18 -2.51 9.34
CA SER A 78 -3.77 -2.84 9.18
C SER A 78 -3.29 -2.29 7.84
N TRP A 79 -2.28 -1.43 7.89
CA TRP A 79 -1.60 -0.86 6.74
C TRP A 79 -0.16 -1.32 6.73
N LYS A 80 0.23 -1.94 5.62
CA LYS A 80 1.60 -2.39 5.39
C LYS A 80 2.04 -1.92 4.03
N SER A 81 3.06 -1.07 4.03
CA SER A 81 3.61 -0.42 2.86
C SER A 81 5.12 -0.67 2.77
N PRO A 82 5.68 -0.64 1.53
CA PRO A 82 7.11 -0.77 1.30
C PRO A 82 7.97 0.16 2.14
N SER A 83 9.21 -0.26 2.39
CA SER A 83 10.24 0.69 2.81
C SER A 83 10.60 1.65 1.68
N GLU A 84 10.82 1.14 0.45
CA GLU A 84 11.20 1.91 -0.73
C GLU A 84 10.61 1.30 -2.03
N PRO A 85 9.90 2.09 -2.86
CA PRO A 85 9.36 3.42 -2.55
C PRO A 85 8.26 3.31 -1.48
N GLY A 86 8.24 4.18 -0.47
CA GLY A 86 7.23 4.13 0.59
C GLY A 86 5.91 4.82 0.24
N TYR A 87 4.80 4.31 0.79
CA TYR A 87 3.47 4.94 0.68
C TYR A 87 2.82 5.18 2.04
N ASP A 88 2.06 6.27 2.13
CA ASP A 88 1.14 6.55 3.23
C ASP A 88 -0.30 6.27 2.80
N LEU A 89 -1.14 5.86 3.75
CA LEU A 89 -2.55 5.65 3.51
C LEU A 89 -3.33 6.90 3.91
N CYS A 90 -3.94 7.55 2.92
CA CYS A 90 -4.90 8.62 3.16
C CYS A 90 -6.29 8.01 3.28
N THR A 91 -7.03 8.43 4.29
CA THR A 91 -8.38 7.97 4.61
C THR A 91 -9.32 9.17 4.62
N TYR A 92 -10.51 9.00 4.05
CA TYR A 92 -11.43 10.08 3.76
C TYR A 92 -12.83 9.75 4.29
N ARG A 93 -13.51 10.75 4.84
CA ARG A 93 -14.84 10.56 5.43
C ARG A 93 -15.86 9.99 4.44
N THR A 94 -15.75 10.39 3.17
CA THR A 94 -16.65 10.04 2.08
C THR A 94 -15.94 9.18 1.02
N GLY A 95 -16.73 8.41 0.26
CA GLY A 95 -16.23 7.50 -0.76
C GLY A 95 -15.61 8.17 -1.99
N ASP A 96 -15.88 9.46 -2.22
CA ASP A 96 -15.30 10.27 -3.30
C ASP A 96 -13.88 10.81 -2.98
N CYS A 97 -13.40 10.54 -1.76
CA CYS A 97 -12.12 11.02 -1.25
C CYS A 97 -11.97 12.55 -1.29
N ASP A 98 -13.03 13.26 -0.91
CA ASP A 98 -12.95 14.70 -0.62
C ASP A 98 -12.00 14.97 0.55
N ALA A 99 -11.08 15.92 0.36
CA ALA A 99 -10.02 16.23 1.32
C ALA A 99 -10.52 16.75 2.68
N GLU A 100 -11.79 17.13 2.80
CA GLU A 100 -12.36 17.62 4.06
C GLU A 100 -12.32 16.54 5.17
N GLY A 101 -11.41 16.74 6.12
CA GLY A 101 -11.20 15.79 7.22
C GLY A 101 -10.42 14.54 6.83
N ALA A 102 -9.62 14.61 5.76
CA ALA A 102 -8.70 13.54 5.39
C ALA A 102 -7.64 13.32 6.48
N GLU A 103 -7.39 12.05 6.81
CA GLU A 103 -6.37 11.65 7.77
C GLU A 103 -5.37 10.69 7.13
N ALA A 104 -4.10 10.81 7.53
CA ALA A 104 -3.03 9.98 7.02
C ALA A 104 -2.53 8.98 8.07
N ILE A 105 -2.58 7.69 7.74
CA ILE A 105 -1.84 6.66 8.46
C ILE A 105 -0.41 6.65 7.90
N ARG A 106 0.45 7.43 8.57
CA ARG A 106 1.85 7.62 8.18
C ARG A 106 2.73 6.44 8.59
N GLY A 107 3.63 6.04 7.70
CA GLY A 107 4.64 5.01 7.97
C GLY A 107 4.24 3.63 7.46
N GLY A 108 5.21 2.91 6.86
CA GLY A 108 4.97 1.67 6.11
C GLY A 108 4.57 0.43 6.93
N TRP A 109 4.38 0.55 8.25
CA TRP A 109 3.89 -0.56 9.05
C TRP A 109 3.06 -0.07 10.23
N LYS A 110 1.74 -0.06 10.06
CA LYS A 110 0.76 0.32 11.07
C LYS A 110 -0.27 -0.78 11.19
N VAL A 111 -0.12 -1.59 12.23
CA VAL A 111 -1.09 -2.64 12.56
C VAL A 111 -2.02 -2.13 13.65
N CYS A 112 -3.23 -2.68 13.71
CA CYS A 112 -4.15 -2.45 14.83
C CYS A 112 -4.58 -1.00 15.04
N VAL A 113 -4.61 -0.19 13.98
CA VAL A 113 -5.11 1.19 14.08
C VAL A 113 -6.62 1.14 14.23
N LYS A 114 -7.21 1.92 15.14
CA LYS A 114 -8.67 1.95 15.30
C LYS A 114 -9.31 2.46 14.00
N TYR A 115 -10.32 1.77 13.50
CA TYR A 115 -11.11 2.25 12.39
C TYR A 115 -12.12 3.30 12.88
N THR A 116 -12.16 4.45 12.20
CA THR A 116 -12.92 5.64 12.59
C THR A 116 -14.10 5.94 11.66
N GLY A 117 -14.44 5.03 10.74
CA GLY A 117 -15.63 5.16 9.88
C GLY A 117 -15.41 5.86 8.54
N TRP A 118 -14.17 5.98 8.08
CA TRP A 118 -13.85 6.54 6.76
C TRP A 118 -14.30 5.63 5.62
N GLN A 119 -14.76 6.22 4.52
CA GLN A 119 -15.39 5.51 3.40
C GLN A 119 -14.48 5.45 2.17
N GLY A 120 -13.62 6.45 2.00
CA GLY A 120 -12.68 6.54 0.89
C GLY A 120 -11.25 6.32 1.38
N TRP A 121 -10.39 5.81 0.49
CA TRP A 121 -8.95 5.81 0.73
C TRP A 121 -8.14 5.97 -0.54
N LYS A 122 -6.93 6.53 -0.38
CA LYS A 122 -5.88 6.62 -1.40
C LYS A 122 -4.57 6.10 -0.80
N ALA A 123 -3.67 5.60 -1.63
CA ALA A 123 -2.28 5.40 -1.24
C ALA A 123 -1.44 6.42 -1.99
N VAL A 124 -0.76 7.29 -1.25
CA VAL A 124 0.06 8.38 -1.80
C VAL A 124 1.52 8.13 -1.48
N ALA A 125 2.44 8.75 -2.23
CA ALA A 125 3.86 8.65 -1.91
C ALA A 125 4.10 9.15 -0.48
N ARG A 126 5.05 8.52 0.22
CA ARG A 126 5.32 8.83 1.62
C ARG A 126 5.62 10.32 1.79
N GLY A 127 4.91 10.96 2.72
CA GLY A 127 5.05 12.38 3.04
C GLY A 127 4.20 13.32 2.17
N GLU A 128 3.56 12.84 1.12
CA GLU A 128 2.63 13.66 0.32
C GLU A 128 1.34 13.96 1.08
N ASP A 129 0.66 15.03 0.68
CA ASP A 129 -0.59 15.47 1.27
C ASP A 129 -1.79 14.60 0.82
N CYS A 130 -2.85 14.62 1.64
CA CYS A 130 -4.09 13.89 1.37
C CYS A 130 -5.12 14.85 0.75
N ASP A 131 -4.87 15.21 -0.50
CA ASP A 131 -5.72 16.09 -1.31
C ASP A 131 -6.63 15.28 -2.26
#